data_AF-A0A7J4QS06-F1
#
_entry.id   AF-A0A7J4QS06-F1
#
_cell.length_a   1.000
_cell.length_b   1.000
_cell.length_c   1.000
_cell.angle_alpha   90.00
_cell.angle_beta   90.00
_cell.angle_gamma   90.00
#
_symmetry.space_group_name_H-M   'P 1'
#
loop_
_entity.id
_entity.type
_entity.pdbx_description
1 polymer ?
#
loop_
_entity_poly.entity_id
_entity_poly.type
_entity_poly.pdbx_seq_one_letter_code
_entity_poly.pdbx_strand_id
1 'polypeptide(L)'
;MSDDATLATRRLRLKLALEDLREMKGFGTELVTLIIPPDRHISDARSLLQNEHGQAANIKSKGTRKNVQGAIESAISTLSRYKNPGENGLAIFVGSIIIGNNKNRMVNVVVEEPPQPLMSFRYRCDSVFELTQLEDMLVDKKSYGLFVIDRSEAAFGIASGKRIHVQEHLVSNIMGKHRQGGQSAQRFERLIEEAAHN
;
A
#
# COMPACT_ATOMS: atom_id res chain seq x y z
N MET A 1 -25.09 -1.20 -3.21
CA MET A 1 -25.44 -2.63 -3.42
C MET A 1 -24.59 -3.29 -4.52
N SER A 2 -24.35 -2.65 -5.67
CA SER A 2 -23.42 -3.16 -6.71
C SER A 2 -21.96 -3.21 -6.27
N ASP A 3 -21.53 -2.21 -5.50
CA ASP A 3 -20.11 -2.00 -5.19
C ASP A 3 -19.63 -3.00 -4.12
N ASP A 4 -20.49 -3.34 -3.16
CA ASP A 4 -20.20 -4.36 -2.14
C ASP A 4 -20.00 -5.76 -2.73
N ALA A 5 -20.81 -6.13 -3.72
CA ALA A 5 -20.67 -7.41 -4.41
C ALA A 5 -19.37 -7.48 -5.24
N THR A 6 -19.01 -6.36 -5.86
CA THR A 6 -17.75 -6.23 -6.62
C THR A 6 -16.54 -6.31 -5.68
N LEU A 7 -16.59 -5.62 -4.53
CA LEU A 7 -15.57 -5.67 -3.48
C LEU A 7 -15.41 -7.08 -2.89
N ALA A 8 -16.50 -7.78 -2.61
CA ALA A 8 -16.47 -9.17 -2.13
C ALA A 8 -15.79 -10.10 -3.15
N THR A 9 -16.12 -9.94 -4.43
CA THR A 9 -15.50 -10.71 -5.53
C THR A 9 -14.00 -10.42 -5.63
N ARG A 10 -13.59 -9.15 -5.54
CA ARG A 10 -12.17 -8.74 -5.54
C ARG A 10 -11.42 -9.33 -4.32
N ARG A 11 -12.01 -9.30 -3.11
CA ARG A 11 -11.42 -9.90 -1.90
C ARG A 11 -11.24 -11.42 -2.07
N LEU A 12 -12.23 -12.11 -2.63
CA LEU A 12 -12.16 -13.55 -2.86
C LEU A 12 -11.05 -13.89 -3.86
N ARG A 13 -10.97 -13.17 -4.99
CA ARG A 13 -9.91 -13.37 -5.99
C ARG A 13 -8.53 -13.13 -5.40
N LEU A 14 -8.38 -12.07 -4.61
CA LEU A 14 -7.11 -11.76 -3.93
C LEU A 14 -6.73 -12.89 -2.96
N LYS A 15 -7.69 -13.39 -2.17
CA LYS A 15 -7.44 -14.48 -1.22
C LYS A 15 -6.91 -15.74 -1.90
N LEU A 16 -7.55 -16.18 -2.98
CA LEU A 16 -7.10 -17.35 -3.74
C LEU A 16 -5.70 -17.14 -4.32
N ALA A 17 -5.45 -15.95 -4.92
CA ALA A 17 -4.13 -15.63 -5.45
C ALA A 17 -3.04 -15.62 -4.37
N LEU A 18 -3.33 -15.12 -3.17
CA LEU A 18 -2.37 -15.10 -2.06
C LEU A 18 -2.10 -16.50 -1.50
N GLU A 19 -3.12 -17.37 -1.43
CA GLU A 19 -2.95 -18.77 -1.02
C GLU A 19 -1.99 -19.48 -1.98
N ASP A 20 -2.19 -19.33 -3.29
CA ASP A 20 -1.31 -19.90 -4.31
C ASP A 20 0.12 -19.33 -4.21
N LEU A 21 0.26 -18.00 -4.12
CA LEU A 21 1.56 -17.34 -4.07
C LEU A 21 2.36 -17.70 -2.81
N ARG A 22 1.69 -17.98 -1.69
CA ARG A 22 2.34 -18.32 -0.42
C ARG A 22 2.97 -19.72 -0.45
N GLU A 23 2.42 -20.64 -1.22
CA GLU A 23 2.97 -21.99 -1.38
C GLU A 23 4.17 -22.04 -2.33
N MET A 24 4.29 -21.03 -3.21
CA MET A 24 5.38 -20.93 -4.17
C MET A 24 6.73 -20.62 -3.49
N LYS A 25 7.71 -21.50 -3.72
CA LYS A 25 9.10 -21.33 -3.26
C LYS A 25 10.06 -21.44 -4.43
N GLY A 26 11.07 -20.57 -4.44
CA GLY A 26 12.20 -20.62 -5.37
C GLY A 26 13.38 -21.40 -4.78
N PHE A 27 14.33 -21.79 -5.65
CA PHE A 27 15.59 -22.42 -5.22
C PHE A 27 16.58 -21.45 -4.54
N GLY A 28 16.35 -20.15 -4.66
CA GLY A 28 17.19 -19.07 -4.17
C GLY A 28 16.50 -17.73 -4.38
N THR A 29 17.25 -16.64 -4.54
CA THR A 29 16.69 -15.30 -4.79
C THR A 29 16.20 -15.17 -6.24
N GLU A 30 15.04 -15.74 -6.56
CA GLU A 30 14.56 -15.86 -7.94
C GLU A 30 13.09 -15.47 -8.11
N LEU A 31 12.45 -15.04 -7.02
CA LEU A 31 11.08 -14.58 -6.99
C LEU A 31 11.05 -13.06 -6.82
N VAL A 32 10.64 -12.37 -7.87
CA VAL A 32 10.46 -10.93 -7.93
C VAL A 32 9.04 -10.58 -7.52
N THR A 33 8.93 -9.74 -6.51
CA THR A 33 7.70 -9.05 -6.12
C THR A 33 7.83 -7.58 -6.49
N LEU A 34 6.86 -7.07 -7.23
CA LEU A 34 6.74 -5.67 -7.58
C LEU A 34 5.33 -5.18 -7.24
N ILE A 35 5.24 -4.13 -6.43
CA ILE A 35 3.99 -3.46 -6.06
C ILE A 35 4.08 -2.00 -6.48
N ILE A 36 3.11 -1.57 -7.27
CA ILE A 36 3.03 -0.23 -7.84
C ILE A 36 1.74 0.43 -7.33
N PRO A 37 1.83 1.46 -6.47
CA PRO A 37 0.68 2.21 -6.02
C PRO A 37 0.11 3.09 -7.16
N PRO A 38 -1.16 3.53 -7.06
CA PRO A 38 -1.83 4.26 -8.14
C PRO A 38 -1.23 5.63 -8.46
N ASP A 39 -0.52 6.23 -7.51
CA ASP A 39 0.16 7.52 -7.64
C ASP A 39 1.49 7.45 -8.40
N ARG A 40 1.99 6.24 -8.69
CA ARG A 40 3.30 6.06 -9.34
C ARG A 40 3.19 5.62 -10.79
N HIS A 41 4.01 6.22 -11.66
CA HIS A 41 4.05 5.85 -13.06
C HIS A 41 4.75 4.51 -13.32
N ILE A 42 4.23 3.76 -14.29
CA ILE A 42 4.82 2.49 -14.73
C ILE A 42 6.23 2.68 -15.30
N SER A 43 6.52 3.82 -15.92
CA SER A 43 7.86 4.16 -16.43
C SER A 43 8.92 4.08 -15.34
N ASP A 44 8.62 4.57 -14.14
CA ASP A 44 9.58 4.62 -13.05
C ASP A 44 9.88 3.22 -12.52
N ALA A 45 8.84 2.38 -12.43
CA ALA A 45 8.99 0.98 -12.07
C ALA A 45 9.80 0.21 -13.12
N ARG A 46 9.58 0.50 -14.42
CA ARG A 46 10.35 -0.10 -15.51
C ARG A 46 11.83 0.28 -15.46
N SER A 47 12.13 1.57 -15.26
CA SER A 47 13.51 2.07 -15.13
C SER A 47 14.22 1.43 -13.93
N LEU A 48 13.52 1.27 -12.80
CA LEU A 48 14.07 0.55 -11.65
C LEU A 48 14.41 -0.90 -12.02
N LEU A 49 13.48 -1.65 -12.63
CA LEU A 49 13.75 -3.04 -13.03
C LEU A 49 14.92 -3.16 -14.01
N GLN A 50 15.08 -2.20 -14.93
CA GLN A 50 16.23 -2.18 -15.84
C GLN A 50 17.56 -1.96 -15.10
N ASN A 51 17.58 -1.07 -14.11
CA ASN A 51 18.75 -0.87 -13.27
C ASN A 51 19.07 -2.12 -12.43
N GLU A 52 18.05 -2.77 -11.88
CA GLU A 52 18.19 -4.01 -11.11
C GLU A 52 18.68 -5.17 -11.97
N HIS A 53 18.22 -5.26 -13.23
CA HIS A 53 18.73 -6.23 -14.21
C HIS A 53 20.23 -6.04 -14.48
N GLY A 54 20.67 -4.79 -14.66
CA GLY A 54 22.08 -4.44 -14.82
C GLY A 54 22.92 -4.78 -13.58
N GLN A 55 22.41 -4.50 -12.38
CA GLN A 55 23.08 -4.85 -11.13
C GLN A 55 23.18 -6.37 -10.93
N ALA A 56 22.16 -7.12 -11.32
CA ALA A 56 22.15 -8.58 -11.24
C ALA A 56 23.27 -9.22 -12.07
N ALA A 57 23.79 -8.54 -13.10
CA ALA A 57 24.93 -9.02 -13.89
C ALA A 57 26.20 -9.24 -13.04
N ASN A 58 26.33 -8.54 -11.91
CA ASN A 58 27.48 -8.63 -11.00
C ASN A 58 27.40 -9.82 -10.03
N ILE A 59 26.30 -10.58 -10.01
CA ILE A 59 26.16 -11.78 -9.17
C ILE A 59 27.21 -12.81 -9.58
N LYS A 60 27.99 -13.32 -8.62
CA LYS A 60 29.11 -14.24 -8.87
C LYS A 60 28.64 -15.62 -9.37
N SER A 61 27.58 -16.17 -8.77
CA SER A 61 27.01 -17.47 -9.16
C SER A 61 26.34 -17.38 -10.54
N LYS A 62 26.82 -18.16 -11.51
CA LYS A 62 26.29 -18.18 -12.88
C LYS A 62 24.80 -18.59 -12.93
N GLY A 63 24.41 -19.57 -12.13
CA GLY A 63 23.03 -20.05 -12.05
C GLY A 63 22.09 -18.98 -11.52
N THR A 64 22.41 -18.45 -10.33
CA THR A 64 21.63 -17.40 -9.65
C THR A 64 21.53 -16.15 -10.50
N ARG A 65 22.64 -15.70 -11.11
CA ARG A 65 22.64 -14.56 -12.03
C ARG A 65 21.65 -14.73 -13.17
N LYS A 66 21.69 -15.88 -13.85
CA LYS A 66 20.77 -16.17 -14.97
C LYS A 66 19.31 -16.16 -14.51
N ASN A 67 19.03 -16.76 -13.35
CA ASN A 67 17.67 -16.88 -12.86
C ASN A 67 17.11 -15.52 -12.40
N VAL A 68 17.89 -14.72 -11.68
CA VAL A 68 17.52 -13.35 -11.28
C VAL A 68 17.26 -12.49 -12.51
N GLN A 69 18.19 -12.47 -13.47
CA GLN A 69 18.03 -11.68 -14.70
C GLN A 69 16.80 -12.11 -15.51
N GLY A 70 16.57 -13.42 -15.64
CA GLY A 70 15.39 -13.95 -16.32
C GLY A 70 14.07 -13.59 -15.62
N ALA A 71 14.04 -13.60 -14.29
CA ALA A 71 12.86 -13.18 -13.52
C ALA A 71 12.58 -11.67 -13.71
N ILE A 72 13.62 -10.83 -13.67
CA ILE A 72 13.48 -9.38 -13.89
C ILE A 72 13.04 -9.09 -15.34
N GLU A 73 13.62 -9.77 -16.34
CA GLU A 73 13.18 -9.63 -17.74
C GLU A 73 11.71 -10.02 -17.93
N SER A 74 11.29 -11.11 -17.29
CA SER A 74 9.89 -11.54 -17.31
C SER A 74 8.97 -10.53 -16.60
N ALA A 75 9.42 -9.92 -15.49
CA ALA A 75 8.71 -8.84 -14.83
C ALA A 75 8.57 -7.59 -15.72
N ILE A 76 9.64 -7.19 -16.43
CA ILE A 76 9.61 -6.07 -17.38
C ILE A 76 8.64 -6.37 -18.54
N SER A 77 8.68 -7.59 -19.08
CA SER A 77 7.78 -8.01 -20.16
C SER A 77 6.31 -7.95 -19.73
N THR A 78 6.03 -8.36 -18.50
CA THR A 78 4.70 -8.32 -17.89
C THR A 78 4.24 -6.90 -17.67
N LEU A 79 5.09 -6.08 -17.06
CA LEU A 79 4.82 -4.68 -16.79
C LEU A 79 4.54 -3.88 -18.08
N SER A 80 5.21 -4.23 -19.18
CA SER A 80 5.03 -3.58 -20.49
C SER A 80 3.64 -3.76 -21.11
N ARG A 81 2.83 -4.70 -20.59
CA ARG A 81 1.44 -4.88 -21.03
C ARG A 81 0.49 -3.81 -20.47
N TYR A 82 0.92 -3.10 -19.43
CA TYR A 82 0.12 -2.11 -18.73
C TYR A 82 0.59 -0.71 -19.06
N LYS A 83 -0.37 0.19 -19.35
CA LYS A 83 -0.07 1.61 -19.57
C LYS A 83 -0.04 2.40 -18.26
N ASN A 84 -0.97 2.08 -17.35
CA ASN A 84 -1.12 2.70 -16.04
C ASN A 84 -1.35 1.60 -14.98
N PRO A 85 -1.01 1.85 -13.70
CA PRO A 85 -1.18 0.87 -12.62
C PRO A 85 -2.65 0.63 -12.21
N GLY A 86 -3.60 1.43 -12.73
CA GLY A 86 -5.02 1.35 -12.36
C GLY A 86 -5.34 2.15 -11.09
N GLU A 87 -6.61 2.20 -10.71
CA GLU A 87 -7.11 3.05 -9.60
C GLU A 87 -6.61 2.60 -8.22
N ASN A 88 -6.47 1.29 -8.02
CA ASN A 88 -6.02 0.71 -6.75
C ASN A 88 -4.55 0.24 -6.81
N GLY A 89 -3.87 0.47 -7.94
CA GLY A 89 -2.51 0.01 -8.19
C GLY A 89 -2.43 -1.41 -8.75
N LEU A 90 -1.19 -1.85 -8.95
CA LEU A 90 -0.83 -3.10 -9.63
C LEU A 90 0.22 -3.87 -8.82
N ALA A 91 0.02 -5.17 -8.63
CA ALA A 91 1.06 -6.05 -8.08
C ALA A 91 1.43 -7.16 -9.06
N ILE A 92 2.72 -7.40 -9.25
CA ILE A 92 3.30 -8.37 -10.17
C ILE A 92 4.21 -9.30 -9.37
N PHE A 93 4.00 -10.60 -9.53
CA PHE A 93 4.76 -11.68 -8.91
C PHE A 93 5.30 -12.57 -10.02
N VAL A 94 6.62 -12.57 -10.18
CA VAL A 94 7.29 -13.28 -11.27
C VAL A 94 8.48 -14.03 -10.72
N GLY A 95 8.65 -15.28 -11.14
CA GLY A 95 9.85 -16.02 -10.78
C GLY A 95 9.80 -17.49 -11.14
N SER A 96 10.91 -18.16 -10.87
CA SER A 96 11.07 -19.59 -11.14
C SER A 96 10.71 -20.39 -9.88
N ILE A 97 9.63 -21.17 -9.94
CA ILE A 97 9.18 -22.01 -8.83
C ILE A 97 9.54 -23.49 -9.07
N ILE A 98 9.68 -24.22 -7.97
CA ILE A 98 9.98 -25.65 -7.96
C ILE A 98 8.69 -26.44 -8.14
N ILE A 99 8.60 -27.28 -9.16
CA ILE A 99 7.45 -28.20 -9.34
C ILE A 99 7.78 -29.62 -8.85
N GLY A 100 9.07 -29.93 -8.68
CA GLY A 100 9.56 -31.27 -8.32
C GLY A 100 10.31 -31.94 -9.47
N ASN A 101 10.93 -33.09 -9.20
CA ASN A 101 11.82 -33.80 -10.15
C ASN A 101 12.92 -32.91 -10.76
N ASN A 102 13.49 -32.00 -9.97
CA ASN A 102 14.54 -31.06 -10.39
C ASN A 102 14.13 -30.16 -11.58
N LYS A 103 12.82 -29.96 -11.78
CA LYS A 103 12.25 -29.08 -12.79
C LYS A 103 11.70 -27.81 -12.15
N ASN A 104 11.90 -26.70 -12.86
CA ASN A 104 11.40 -25.39 -12.47
C ASN A 104 10.44 -24.88 -13.55
N ARG A 105 9.52 -24.02 -13.15
CA ARG A 105 8.62 -23.31 -14.07
C ARG A 105 8.63 -21.83 -13.74
N MET A 106 8.70 -21.03 -14.81
CA MET A 106 8.45 -19.60 -14.70
C MET A 106 6.96 -19.38 -14.45
N VAL A 107 6.64 -18.71 -13.36
CA VAL A 107 5.30 -18.24 -13.04
C VAL A 107 5.24 -16.73 -13.14
N ASN A 108 4.06 -16.26 -13.51
CA ASN A 108 3.76 -14.86 -13.63
C ASN A 108 2.31 -14.67 -13.18
N VAL A 109 2.13 -14.03 -12.04
CA VAL A 109 0.84 -13.74 -11.45
C VAL A 109 0.75 -12.22 -11.33
N VAL A 110 -0.35 -11.67 -11.86
CA VAL A 110 -0.64 -10.24 -11.75
C VAL A 110 -1.92 -10.08 -10.98
N VAL A 111 -1.88 -9.22 -9.97
CA VAL A 111 -3.04 -8.80 -9.21
C VAL A 111 -3.37 -7.38 -9.67
N GLU A 112 -4.42 -7.30 -10.49
CA GLU A 112 -5.03 -6.06 -10.96
C GLU A 112 -6.16 -5.66 -10.00
N GLU A 113 -6.32 -4.34 -9.79
CA GLU A 113 -7.42 -3.76 -9.00
C GLU A 113 -7.65 -4.46 -7.64
N PRO A 114 -6.67 -4.43 -6.72
CA PRO A 114 -6.88 -4.97 -5.38
C PRO A 114 -8.09 -4.29 -4.68
N PRO A 115 -8.71 -4.91 -3.66
CA PRO A 115 -9.90 -4.38 -3.00
C PRO A 115 -9.72 -2.97 -2.41
N GLN A 116 -8.48 -2.62 -2.07
CA GLN A 116 -8.09 -1.31 -1.54
C GLN A 116 -6.86 -0.81 -2.30
N PRO A 117 -6.66 0.51 -2.43
CA PRO A 117 -5.45 1.07 -3.03
C PRO A 117 -4.18 0.62 -2.31
N LEU A 118 -3.18 0.24 -3.10
CA LEU A 118 -1.83 -0.03 -2.60
C LEU A 118 -1.20 1.25 -2.03
N MET A 119 -0.60 1.13 -0.86
CA MET A 119 -0.12 2.25 -0.06
C MET A 119 1.27 2.72 -0.46
N SER A 120 2.14 1.79 -0.86
CA SER A 120 3.54 2.11 -1.12
C SER A 120 4.14 1.22 -2.18
N PHE A 121 5.02 1.82 -2.98
CA PHE A 121 5.87 1.10 -3.92
C PHE A 121 6.75 0.09 -3.20
N ARG A 122 6.89 -1.11 -3.78
CA ARG A 122 7.77 -2.16 -3.25
C ARG A 122 8.38 -2.96 -4.39
N TYR A 123 9.69 -3.15 -4.34
CA TYR A 123 10.41 -4.11 -5.15
C TYR A 123 11.21 -5.02 -4.21
N ARG A 124 11.11 -6.33 -4.39
CA ARG A 124 11.88 -7.32 -3.63
C ARG A 124 12.17 -8.54 -4.50
N CYS A 125 13.39 -9.04 -4.43
CA CYS A 125 13.79 -10.31 -5.02
C CYS A 125 14.22 -11.25 -3.89
N ASP A 126 13.54 -12.39 -3.73
CA ASP A 126 13.80 -13.33 -2.64
C ASP A 126 13.46 -14.77 -3.06
N SER A 127 13.54 -15.71 -2.13
CA SER A 127 13.14 -17.13 -2.28
C SER A 127 11.65 -17.39 -2.10
N VAL A 128 10.93 -16.40 -1.58
CA VAL A 128 9.47 -16.38 -1.39
C VAL A 128 8.92 -15.05 -1.88
N PHE A 129 7.65 -15.01 -2.31
CA PHE A 129 7.00 -13.74 -2.64
C PHE A 129 6.72 -12.91 -1.40
N GLU A 130 6.80 -11.59 -1.54
CA GLU A 130 6.54 -10.64 -0.47
C GLU A 130 5.06 -10.23 -0.48
N LEU A 131 4.26 -10.84 0.39
CA LEU A 131 2.80 -10.73 0.34
C LEU A 131 2.20 -9.78 1.38
N THR A 132 3.00 -9.28 2.33
CA THR A 132 2.57 -8.55 3.53
C THR A 132 1.56 -7.44 3.25
N GLN A 133 1.80 -6.62 2.21
CA GLN A 133 0.93 -5.48 1.90
C GLN A 133 -0.47 -5.92 1.42
N LEU A 134 -0.56 -7.04 0.69
CA LEU A 134 -1.83 -7.58 0.20
C LEU A 134 -2.54 -8.40 1.29
N GLU A 135 -1.80 -9.13 2.13
CA GLU A 135 -2.35 -9.85 3.29
C GLU A 135 -3.01 -8.88 4.27
N ASP A 136 -2.37 -7.73 4.52
CA ASP A 136 -2.90 -6.63 5.35
C ASP A 136 -4.26 -6.09 4.85
N MET A 137 -4.67 -6.36 3.60
CA MET A 137 -5.97 -5.97 3.05
C MET A 137 -7.08 -6.99 3.35
N LEU A 138 -6.71 -8.25 3.59
CA LEU A 138 -7.65 -9.31 3.92
C LEU A 138 -7.98 -9.34 5.41
N VAL A 139 -7.09 -8.84 6.26
CA VAL A 139 -7.34 -8.72 7.70
C VAL A 139 -8.50 -7.77 7.96
N ASP A 140 -9.53 -8.27 8.64
CA ASP A 140 -10.63 -7.43 9.12
C ASP A 140 -10.12 -6.51 10.24
N LYS A 141 -9.93 -5.24 9.88
CA LYS A 141 -9.47 -4.20 10.78
C LYS A 141 -10.64 -3.72 11.63
N LYS A 142 -10.44 -3.66 12.94
CA LYS A 142 -11.31 -2.87 13.81
C LYS A 142 -11.19 -1.41 13.40
N SER A 143 -12.34 -0.76 13.17
CA SER A 143 -12.41 0.66 12.87
C SER A 143 -12.70 1.43 14.15
N TYR A 144 -11.95 2.50 14.38
CA TYR A 144 -12.08 3.39 15.52
C TYR A 144 -12.57 4.76 15.04
N GLY A 145 -13.51 5.36 15.77
CA GLY A 145 -13.82 6.78 15.61
C GLY A 145 -12.78 7.61 16.37
N LEU A 146 -12.14 8.55 15.69
CA LEU A 146 -11.22 9.52 16.26
C LEU A 146 -11.92 10.88 16.33
N PHE A 147 -11.93 11.47 17.52
CA PHE A 147 -12.35 12.84 17.75
C PHE A 147 -11.15 13.59 18.35
N VAL A 148 -10.73 14.65 17.68
CA VAL A 148 -9.72 15.59 18.17
C VAL A 148 -10.45 16.90 18.39
N ILE A 149 -10.46 17.38 19.62
CA ILE A 149 -11.18 18.59 20.01
C ILE A 149 -10.18 19.51 20.69
N ASP A 150 -10.02 20.71 20.15
CA ASP A 150 -9.33 21.83 20.75
C ASP A 150 -10.29 23.03 20.86
N ARG A 151 -9.89 24.10 21.54
CA ARG A 151 -10.71 25.30 21.73
C ARG A 151 -10.95 26.07 20.42
N SER A 152 -9.96 26.08 19.51
CA SER A 152 -10.03 26.80 18.23
C SER A 152 -10.42 25.91 17.05
N GLU A 153 -10.41 24.59 17.19
CA GLU A 153 -10.76 23.69 16.10
C GLU A 153 -11.11 22.29 16.64
N ALA A 154 -11.90 21.56 15.87
CA ALA A 154 -12.18 20.16 16.11
C ALA A 154 -12.11 19.39 14.78
N ALA A 155 -11.65 18.15 14.83
CA ALA A 155 -11.67 17.25 13.69
C ALA A 155 -12.21 15.90 14.14
N PHE A 156 -12.97 15.24 13.27
CA PHE A 156 -13.33 13.86 13.49
C PHE A 156 -13.14 13.03 12.23
N GLY A 157 -12.88 11.75 12.45
CA GLY A 157 -12.58 10.82 11.38
C GLY A 157 -12.63 9.38 11.83
N ILE A 158 -12.43 8.47 10.89
CA ILE A 158 -12.39 7.03 11.13
C ILE A 158 -10.96 6.55 10.88
N ALA A 159 -10.37 5.89 11.88
CA ALA A 159 -9.14 5.13 11.72
C ALA A 159 -9.46 3.66 11.49
N SER A 160 -9.03 3.11 10.35
CA SER A 160 -9.13 1.68 10.04
C SER A 160 -7.74 1.12 9.77
N GLY A 161 -7.20 0.37 10.73
CA GLY A 161 -5.81 -0.07 10.74
C GLY A 161 -4.82 1.10 10.67
N LYS A 162 -4.01 1.19 9.61
CA LYS A 162 -3.01 2.25 9.39
C LYS A 162 -3.56 3.48 8.66
N ARG A 163 -4.81 3.44 8.19
CA ARG A 163 -5.42 4.53 7.41
C ARG A 163 -6.29 5.38 8.32
N ILE A 164 -6.12 6.70 8.24
CA ILE A 164 -6.98 7.68 8.89
C ILE A 164 -7.75 8.39 7.78
N HIS A 165 -9.08 8.34 7.85
CA HIS A 165 -9.97 9.07 6.97
C HIS A 165 -10.62 10.19 7.77
N VAL A 166 -10.20 11.44 7.54
CA VAL A 166 -10.78 12.63 8.15
C VAL A 166 -12.11 12.90 7.45
N GLN A 167 -13.20 12.93 8.21
CA GLN A 167 -14.54 13.20 7.69
C GLN A 167 -14.76 14.71 7.59
N GLU A 168 -14.48 15.41 8.69
CA GLU A 168 -14.73 16.85 8.78
C GLU A 168 -13.72 17.52 9.72
N HIS A 169 -13.40 18.75 9.38
CA HIS A 169 -12.61 19.67 10.19
C HIS A 169 -13.45 20.93 10.40
N LEU A 170 -13.62 21.29 11.67
CA LEU A 170 -14.44 22.38 12.16
C LEU A 170 -13.50 23.41 12.79
N VAL A 171 -13.65 24.66 12.40
CA VAL A 171 -12.91 25.78 13.00
C VAL A 171 -13.82 26.53 13.95
N SER A 172 -13.32 26.77 15.14
CA SER A 172 -13.96 27.56 16.18
C SER A 172 -13.34 28.97 16.19
N ASN A 173 -14.19 29.99 16.05
CA ASN A 173 -13.77 31.40 16.10
C ASN A 173 -13.59 31.92 17.54
N ILE A 174 -13.45 31.02 18.53
CA ILE A 174 -13.27 31.40 19.93
C ILE A 174 -11.87 32.00 20.13
N MET A 175 -11.81 33.22 20.68
CA MET A 175 -10.53 33.86 20.99
C MET A 175 -9.73 33.09 22.04
N GLY A 176 -8.41 33.02 21.84
CA GLY A 176 -7.47 32.40 22.78
C GLY A 176 -7.36 33.16 24.11
N LYS A 177 -6.60 32.59 25.06
CA LYS A 177 -6.38 33.24 26.37
C LYS A 177 -5.63 34.56 26.19
N HIS A 178 -6.18 35.65 26.72
CA HIS A 178 -5.52 36.94 26.77
C HIS A 178 -4.73 37.12 28.08
N ARG A 179 -3.45 37.50 27.97
CA ARG A 179 -2.57 37.75 29.14
C ARG A 179 -2.62 39.21 29.62
N GLN A 180 -3.13 40.14 28.80
CA GLN A 180 -3.25 41.56 29.12
C GLN A 180 -4.73 41.96 29.11
N GLY A 181 -5.23 42.50 30.23
CA GLY A 181 -6.65 42.86 30.36
C GLY A 181 -7.00 43.82 31.48
N GLY A 182 -6.11 44.07 32.44
CA GLY A 182 -6.37 45.00 33.55
C GLY A 182 -7.71 44.73 34.24
N GLN A 183 -8.53 45.76 34.42
CA GLN A 183 -9.89 45.67 34.98
C GLN A 183 -10.89 44.91 34.09
N SER A 184 -10.64 44.85 32.78
CA SER A 184 -11.51 44.18 31.80
C SER A 184 -11.22 42.69 31.64
N ALA A 185 -10.18 42.16 32.29
CA ALA A 185 -9.75 40.77 32.14
C ALA A 185 -10.88 39.77 32.44
N GLN A 186 -11.61 39.97 33.56
CA GLN A 186 -12.73 39.10 33.94
C GLN A 186 -13.89 39.12 32.93
N ARG A 187 -14.12 40.26 32.25
CA ARG A 187 -15.17 40.36 31.22
C ARG A 187 -14.81 39.53 29.99
N PHE A 188 -13.56 39.60 29.54
CA PHE A 188 -13.11 38.80 28.38
C PHE A 188 -13.08 37.31 28.69
N GLU A 189 -12.70 36.91 29.90
CA GLU A 189 -12.71 35.51 30.31
C GLU A 189 -14.14 34.92 30.30
N ARG A 190 -15.13 35.67 30.79
CA ARG A 190 -16.54 35.27 30.76
C ARG A 190 -17.08 35.12 29.34
N LEU A 191 -16.74 36.05 28.44
CA LEU A 191 -17.12 35.98 27.02
C LEU A 191 -16.49 34.77 26.31
N ILE A 192 -15.27 34.37 26.68
CA ILE A 192 -14.60 33.18 26.14
C ILE A 192 -15.28 31.90 26.64
N GLU A 193 -15.69 31.83 27.91
CA GLU A 193 -16.43 30.69 28.44
C GLU A 193 -17.84 30.58 27.84
N GLU A 194 -18.56 31.69 27.70
CA GLU A 194 -19.88 31.74 27.05
C GLU A 194 -19.81 31.29 25.58
N ALA A 195 -18.75 31.67 24.86
CA ALA A 195 -18.53 31.25 23.47
C ALA A 195 -18.05 29.80 23.33
N ALA A 196 -17.52 29.19 24.39
CA ALA A 196 -17.13 27.78 24.39
C ALA A 196 -18.28 26.82 24.76
N HIS A 197 -19.32 27.34 25.42
CA HIS A 197 -20.47 26.55 25.85
C HIS A 197 -21.67 26.60 24.90
N ASN A 198 -21.79 27.66 24.09
CA ASN A 198 -22.86 27.87 23.10
C ASN A 198 -22.38 27.60 21.67
#